data_AF-A0A0F2SDU0-F1
#
_entry.id   AF-A0A0F2SDU0-F1
#
_cell.length_a   1.000
_cell.length_b   1.000
_cell.length_c   1.000
_cell.angle_alpha   90.00
_cell.angle_beta   90.00
_cell.angle_gamma   90.00
#
_symmetry.space_group_name_H-M   'P 1'
#
loop_
_entity.id
_entity.type
_entity.pdbx_description
1 polymer ?
#
loop_
_entity_poly.entity_id
_entity_poly.type
_entity_poly.pdbx_seq_one_letter_code
_entity_poly.pdbx_strand_id
1 'polypeptide(L)'
;MAKAISERTPQIIAAEINSIKDQTGRMLLYSSVEIGRRLTEAKSMVNHGEWGKWLENSVSYSQSTANKLMRLFEEYGAKLTVGHQDSSNSESITNLSYTQAIILLGIPEEERESF
;
A
#
# COMPACT_ATOMS: atom_id res chain seq x y z
N MET A 1 14.10 34.12 -19.31
CA MET A 1 14.42 32.79 -19.86
C MET A 1 13.10 32.08 -20.14
N ALA A 2 12.84 31.71 -21.40
CA ALA A 2 11.58 31.08 -21.79
C ALA A 2 11.54 29.64 -21.27
N LYS A 3 10.54 29.31 -20.47
CA LYS A 3 10.20 27.94 -20.07
C LYS A 3 9.88 27.18 -21.36
N ALA A 4 10.74 26.25 -21.77
CA ALA A 4 10.48 25.39 -22.92
C ALA A 4 9.12 24.71 -22.70
N ILE A 5 8.15 25.03 -23.54
CA ILE A 5 6.86 24.35 -23.57
C ILE A 5 7.16 23.00 -24.24
N SER A 6 7.40 21.97 -23.43
CA SER A 6 7.44 20.60 -23.94
C SER A 6 6.11 20.34 -24.63
N GLU A 7 6.13 20.02 -25.93
CA GLU A 7 4.92 19.65 -26.66
C GLU A 7 4.25 18.48 -25.92
N ARG A 8 3.01 18.68 -25.48
CA ARG A 8 2.31 17.65 -24.71
C ARG A 8 1.82 16.59 -25.68
N THR A 9 2.46 15.42 -25.66
CA THR A 9 2.05 14.27 -26.45
C THR A 9 1.30 13.26 -25.57
N PRO A 10 0.39 12.44 -26.14
CA PRO A 10 -0.24 11.34 -25.41
C PRO A 10 0.77 10.41 -24.72
N GLN A 11 1.94 10.19 -25.31
CA GLN A 11 3.01 9.36 -24.77
C GLN A 11 3.61 9.96 -23.49
N ILE A 12 3.83 11.28 -23.46
CA ILE A 12 4.30 11.99 -22.25
C ILE A 12 3.25 11.88 -21.15
N ILE A 13 1.98 12.11 -21.48
CA ILE A 13 0.87 12.00 -20.51
C ILE A 13 0.76 10.58 -19.95
N ALA A 14 0.89 9.56 -20.80
CA ALA A 14 0.88 8.16 -20.36
C ALA A 14 2.04 7.86 -19.40
N ALA A 15 3.25 8.37 -19.68
CA ALA A 15 4.39 8.22 -18.80
C ALA A 15 4.16 8.90 -17.43
N GLU A 16 3.57 10.10 -17.43
CA GLU A 16 3.19 10.82 -16.21
C GLU A 16 2.16 10.04 -15.38
N ILE A 17 1.10 9.53 -16.00
CA ILE A 17 0.06 8.72 -15.35
C ILE A 17 0.70 7.47 -14.72
N ASN A 18 1.55 6.76 -15.46
CA ASN A 18 2.22 5.57 -14.96
C ASN A 18 3.17 5.88 -13.80
N SER A 19 3.85 7.03 -13.84
CA SER A 19 4.68 7.49 -12.72
C SER A 19 3.84 7.76 -11.47
N ILE A 20 2.71 8.47 -11.60
CA ILE A 20 1.81 8.76 -10.46
C ILE A 20 1.25 7.46 -9.88
N LYS A 21 0.88 6.53 -10.75
CA LYS A 21 0.37 5.20 -10.38
C LYS A 21 1.39 4.38 -9.59
N ASP A 22 2.65 4.33 -10.04
CA ASP A 22 3.74 3.65 -9.32
C ASP A 22 4.00 4.30 -7.96
N GLN A 23 4.14 5.64 -7.92
CA GLN A 23 4.38 6.38 -6.69
C GLN A 23 3.26 6.18 -5.66
N THR A 24 2.01 6.27 -6.09
CA THR A 24 0.84 6.09 -5.21
C THR A 24 0.74 4.65 -4.74
N GLY A 25 0.99 3.67 -5.61
CA GLY A 25 1.01 2.25 -5.26
C GLY A 25 2.05 1.93 -4.17
N ARG A 26 3.26 2.47 -4.30
CA ARG A 26 4.33 2.32 -3.29
C ARG A 26 3.93 2.95 -1.96
N MET A 27 3.41 4.18 -1.98
CA MET A 27 2.98 4.88 -0.78
C MET A 27 1.88 4.12 -0.05
N LEU A 28 0.90 3.61 -0.79
CA LEU A 28 -0.20 2.83 -0.24
C LEU A 28 0.31 1.54 0.41
N LEU A 29 1.15 0.78 -0.30
CA LEU A 29 1.73 -0.46 0.22
C LEU A 29 2.47 -0.22 1.54
N TYR A 30 3.35 0.78 1.57
CA TYR A 30 4.09 1.14 2.77
C TYR A 30 3.14 1.48 3.92
N SER A 31 2.13 2.30 3.64
CA SER A 31 1.13 2.69 4.62
C SER A 31 0.35 1.48 5.14
N SER A 32 -0.06 0.55 4.27
CA SER A 32 -0.76 -0.68 4.64
C SER A 32 0.08 -1.58 5.54
N VAL A 33 1.38 -1.72 5.26
CA VAL A 33 2.30 -2.51 6.09
C VAL A 33 2.49 -1.87 7.46
N GLU A 34 2.68 -0.55 7.53
CA GLU A 34 2.83 0.15 8.81
C GLU A 34 1.55 0.08 9.64
N ILE A 35 0.36 0.19 9.01
CA ILE A 35 -0.91 -0.04 9.70
C ILE A 35 -0.97 -1.47 10.24
N GLY A 36 -0.60 -2.47 9.42
CA GLY A 36 -0.50 -3.87 9.82
C GLY A 36 0.38 -4.06 11.07
N ARG A 37 1.54 -3.39 11.12
CA ARG A 37 2.43 -3.39 12.28
C ARG A 37 1.76 -2.86 13.54
N ARG A 38 1.08 -1.71 13.45
CA ARG A 38 0.37 -1.10 14.59
C ARG A 38 -0.82 -1.94 15.04
N LEU A 39 -1.52 -2.58 14.11
CA LEU A 39 -2.61 -3.50 14.44
C LEU A 39 -2.10 -4.73 15.19
N THR A 40 -0.95 -5.29 14.78
CA THR A 40 -0.30 -6.38 15.50
C THR A 40 0.11 -5.97 16.92
N GLU A 41 0.69 -4.78 17.08
CA GLU A 41 1.03 -4.21 18.38
C GLU A 41 -0.22 -4.03 19.26
N ALA A 42 -1.25 -3.35 18.75
CA ALA A 42 -2.50 -3.10 19.48
C ALA A 42 -3.20 -4.40 19.89
N LYS A 43 -3.22 -5.42 19.02
CA LYS A 43 -3.85 -6.71 19.31
C LYS A 43 -3.25 -7.42 20.53
N SER A 44 -1.97 -7.17 20.85
CA SER A 44 -1.32 -7.70 22.05
C SER A 44 -1.73 -6.98 23.34
N MET A 45 -2.29 -5.78 23.23
CA MET A 45 -2.68 -4.92 24.35
C MET A 45 -4.20 -4.94 24.60
N VAL A 46 -4.99 -5.35 23.62
CA VAL A 46 -6.46 -5.43 23.74
C VAL A 46 -6.86 -6.75 24.40
N ASN A 47 -7.73 -6.65 25.42
CA ASN A 47 -8.26 -7.80 26.14
C ASN A 47 -8.96 -8.81 25.21
N HIS A 48 -8.91 -10.09 25.59
CA HIS A 48 -9.62 -11.15 24.88
C HIS A 48 -11.12 -10.83 24.73
N GLY A 49 -11.66 -11.05 23.53
CA GLY A 49 -13.08 -10.79 23.21
C GLY A 49 -13.38 -9.34 22.79
N GLU A 50 -12.52 -8.37 23.11
CA GLU A 50 -12.78 -6.95 22.82
C GLU A 50 -12.17 -6.47 21.49
N TRP A 51 -11.35 -7.31 20.83
CA TRP A 51 -10.68 -6.95 19.57
C TRP A 51 -11.62 -6.45 18.48
N GLY A 52 -12.76 -7.11 18.26
CA GLY A 52 -13.72 -6.71 17.23
C GLY A 52 -14.31 -5.33 17.46
N LYS A 53 -14.77 -5.06 18.69
CA LYS A 53 -15.32 -3.75 19.07
C LYS A 53 -14.26 -2.65 19.02
N TRP A 54 -13.04 -2.97 19.44
CA TRP A 54 -11.94 -2.02 19.41
C TRP A 54 -11.62 -1.59 17.98
N LEU A 55 -11.57 -2.54 17.03
CA LEU A 55 -11.36 -2.24 15.61
C LEU A 55 -12.44 -1.31 15.04
N GLU A 56 -13.70 -1.59 15.31
CA GLU A 56 -14.82 -0.80 14.83
C GLU A 56 -14.80 0.62 15.40
N ASN A 57 -14.64 0.74 16.71
CA ASN A 57 -14.76 2.02 17.41
C ASN A 57 -13.51 2.90 17.28
N SER A 58 -12.32 2.31 17.18
CA SER A 58 -11.05 3.07 17.25
C SER A 58 -10.46 3.39 15.89
N VAL A 59 -10.63 2.49 14.90
CA VAL A 59 -9.99 2.60 13.58
C VAL A 59 -10.94 2.31 12.41
N SER A 60 -12.22 2.08 12.69
CA SER A 60 -13.27 1.82 11.69
C SER A 60 -12.93 0.66 10.74
N TYR A 61 -12.31 -0.40 11.27
CA TYR A 61 -11.98 -1.59 10.49
C TYR A 61 -12.84 -2.79 10.85
N SER A 62 -13.11 -3.61 9.83
CA SER A 62 -13.56 -4.97 10.04
C SER A 62 -12.38 -5.85 10.50
N GLN A 63 -12.69 -6.96 11.16
CA GLN A 63 -11.68 -7.96 11.51
C GLN A 63 -10.96 -8.53 10.27
N SER A 64 -11.67 -8.69 9.15
CA SER A 64 -11.08 -9.22 7.91
C SER A 64 -10.06 -8.25 7.31
N THR A 65 -10.35 -6.95 7.28
CA THR A 65 -9.41 -5.92 6.84
C THR A 65 -8.19 -5.87 7.75
N ALA A 66 -8.39 -5.85 9.08
CA ALA A 66 -7.29 -5.83 10.03
C ALA A 66 -6.37 -7.05 9.87
N ASN A 67 -6.93 -8.26 9.73
CA ASN A 67 -6.15 -9.47 9.54
C ASN A 67 -5.36 -9.46 8.22
N LYS A 68 -5.92 -8.93 7.13
CA LYS A 68 -5.19 -8.77 5.86
C LYS A 68 -3.99 -7.84 6.02
N LEU A 69 -4.17 -6.69 6.67
CA LEU A 69 -3.10 -5.71 6.92
C LEU A 69 -2.00 -6.29 7.82
N MET A 70 -2.36 -6.99 8.88
CA MET A 70 -1.40 -7.67 9.77
C MET A 70 -0.57 -8.72 9.01
N ARG A 71 -1.19 -9.53 8.13
CA ARG A 71 -0.47 -10.49 7.28
C ARG A 71 0.53 -9.83 6.33
N LEU A 72 0.18 -8.68 5.77
CA LEU A 72 1.11 -7.92 4.92
C LEU A 72 2.33 -7.46 5.70
N PHE A 73 2.14 -7.04 6.95
CA PHE A 73 3.25 -6.72 7.81
C PHE A 73 4.12 -7.95 8.11
N GLU A 74 3.52 -9.11 8.37
CA GLU A 74 4.28 -10.36 8.55
C GLU A 74 5.12 -10.72 7.31
N GLU A 75 4.59 -10.55 6.10
CA GLU A 75 5.24 -10.95 4.86
C GLU A 75 6.25 -9.93 4.30
N TYR A 76 5.96 -8.64 4.46
CA TYR A 76 6.70 -7.54 3.85
C TYR A 76 7.35 -6.57 4.85
N GLY A 77 6.98 -6.61 6.12
CA GLY A 77 7.50 -5.70 7.15
C GLY A 77 9.01 -5.70 7.22
N ALA A 78 9.65 -6.87 7.27
CA ALA A 78 11.11 -6.98 7.29
C ALA A 78 11.77 -6.39 6.03
N LYS A 79 11.15 -6.58 4.85
CA LYS A 79 11.68 -6.10 3.56
C LYS A 79 11.58 -4.57 3.45
N LEU A 80 10.51 -3.97 3.96
CA LEU A 80 10.30 -2.53 3.92
C LEU A 80 11.06 -1.77 5.01
N THR A 81 11.35 -2.40 6.16
CA THR A 81 12.09 -1.77 7.26
C THR A 81 13.57 -1.55 6.93
N VAL A 82 14.17 -2.45 6.12
CA VAL A 82 15.58 -2.35 5.70
C VAL A 82 15.79 -1.25 4.66
N GLY A 83 14.76 -0.87 3.89
CA GLY A 83 14.83 0.19 2.87
C GLY A 83 14.88 1.62 3.40
N HIS A 84 14.82 1.83 4.72
CA HIS A 84 14.80 3.17 5.32
C HIS A 84 16.19 3.70 5.76
N GLN A 85 17.24 2.88 5.68
CA GLN A 85 18.63 3.34 5.93
C GLN A 85 19.46 3.49 4.65
N ASP A 86 19.14 2.77 3.57
CA ASP A 86 19.89 2.88 2.32
C ASP A 86 18.93 2.94 1.13
N SER A 87 19.02 4.03 0.40
CA SER A 87 18.30 4.41 -0.83
C SER A 87 18.59 3.49 -2.04
N SER A 88 18.99 2.25 -1.81
CA SER A 88 19.55 1.34 -2.82
C SER A 88 18.83 0.00 -2.96
N ASN A 89 17.77 -0.27 -2.16
CA ASN A 89 17.01 -1.52 -2.23
C ASN A 89 15.70 -1.43 -3.04
N SER A 90 15.67 -0.55 -4.06
CA SER A 90 14.48 -0.31 -4.90
C SER A 90 13.96 -1.57 -5.60
N GLU A 91 14.80 -2.60 -5.74
CA GLU A 91 14.52 -3.85 -6.46
C GLU A 91 13.47 -4.75 -5.78
N SER A 92 13.44 -4.76 -4.44
CA SER A 92 12.51 -5.61 -3.68
C SER A 92 11.09 -5.03 -3.62
N ILE A 93 10.96 -3.70 -3.69
CA ILE A 93 9.69 -2.97 -3.74
C ILE A 93 9.11 -2.96 -5.16
N THR A 94 9.96 -3.01 -6.20
CA THR A 94 9.52 -3.09 -7.60
C THR A 94 8.78 -4.37 -7.97
N ASN A 95 8.94 -5.45 -7.21
CA ASN A 95 8.25 -6.72 -7.49
C ASN A 95 6.84 -6.80 -6.92
N LEU A 96 6.38 -5.77 -6.20
CA LEU A 96 4.97 -5.65 -5.84
C LEU A 96 4.23 -4.93 -6.96
N SER A 97 3.75 -5.71 -7.94
CA SER A 97 3.09 -5.12 -9.11
C SER A 97 1.85 -4.34 -8.67
N TYR A 98 1.50 -3.31 -9.43
CA TYR A 98 0.25 -2.54 -9.29
C TYR A 98 -0.98 -3.43 -9.04
N THR A 99 -1.01 -4.62 -9.64
CA THR A 99 -2.07 -5.63 -9.47
C THR A 99 -2.16 -6.14 -8.04
N GLN A 100 -1.04 -6.32 -7.35
CA GLN A 100 -1.00 -6.76 -5.94
C GLN A 100 -1.46 -5.65 -4.98
N ALA A 101 -1.21 -4.37 -5.31
CA ALA A 101 -1.78 -3.24 -4.58
C ALA A 101 -3.30 -3.11 -4.77
N ILE A 102 -3.83 -3.39 -5.97
CA ILE A 102 -5.28 -3.47 -6.25
C ILE A 102 -5.95 -4.64 -5.55
N ILE A 103 -5.31 -5.82 -5.53
CA ILE A 103 -5.79 -6.99 -4.77
C ILE A 103 -5.85 -6.68 -3.27
N LEU A 104 -4.93 -5.85 -2.77
CA LEU A 104 -4.92 -5.34 -1.40
C LEU A 104 -6.14 -4.47 -1.08
N LEU A 105 -6.54 -3.63 -2.03
CA LEU A 105 -7.66 -2.69 -1.93
C LEU A 105 -9.02 -3.37 -2.06
N GLY A 106 -9.07 -4.65 -2.42
CA GLY A 106 -10.33 -5.40 -2.53
C GLY A 106 -11.18 -4.99 -3.74
N ILE A 107 -10.57 -4.42 -4.78
CA ILE A 107 -11.27 -4.11 -6.03
C ILE A 107 -11.55 -5.43 -6.77
N PRO A 108 -12.82 -5.76 -7.06
CA PRO A 108 -13.18 -6.99 -7.72
C PRO A 108 -12.60 -7.06 -9.14
N GLU A 109 -12.38 -8.28 -9.61
CA GLU A 109 -11.71 -8.58 -10.89
C GLU A 109 -12.42 -7.95 -12.09
N GLU A 110 -13.74 -7.78 -12.01
CA GLU A 110 -14.59 -7.16 -13.03
C GLU A 110 -14.26 -5.68 -13.32
N GLU A 111 -13.72 -4.95 -12.34
CA GLU A 111 -13.26 -3.57 -12.53
C GLU A 111 -11.84 -3.49 -13.11
N ARG A 112 -11.13 -4.63 -13.27
CA ARG A 112 -9.76 -4.68 -13.80
C ARG A 112 -9.70 -4.69 -15.32
N GLU A 113 -10.72 -5.18 -15.99
CA GLU A 113 -10.74 -5.33 -17.46
C GLU A 113 -11.20 -4.07 -18.21
N SER A 114 -11.55 -3.00 -17.48
CA SER A 114 -12.06 -1.75 -18.06
C SER A 114 -11.07 -0.56 -17.97
N PHE A 115 -9.79 -0.82 -17.67
CA PHE A 115 -8.71 0.17 -17.64
C PHE A 115 -7.62 -0.09 -18.69
#